data_AF-A0AB37SB74-F1
#
_entry.id   AF-A0AB37SB74-F1
#
_cell.length_a   1.000
_cell.length_b   1.000
_cell.length_c   1.000
_cell.angle_alpha   90.00
_cell.angle_beta   90.00
_cell.angle_gamma   90.00
#
_symmetry.space_group_name_H-M   'P 1'
#
loop_
_entity.id
_entity.type
_entity.pdbx_description
1 polymer ?
#
loop_
_entity_poly.entity_id
_entity_poly.type
_entity_poly.pdbx_seq_one_letter_code
_entity_poly.pdbx_strand_id
1 'polypeptide(L)' 'MARIGAFCLTTWLAAAILYFGQHSVAMIALSGVVVFGGFDLLRP' A
#
# COMPACT_ATOMS: atom_id res chain seq x y z
N MET A 1 -12.95 0.97 13.69
CA MET A 1 -12.15 2.16 13.29
C MET A 1 -10.67 1.85 13.05
N ALA A 2 -10.01 1.04 13.90
CA ALA A 2 -8.59 0.70 13.74
C ALA A 2 -8.20 0.11 12.36
N ARG A 3 -9.03 -0.78 11.79
CA ARG A 3 -8.77 -1.43 10.49
C ARG A 3 -8.76 -0.45 9.31
N ILE A 4 -9.69 0.50 9.32
CA ILE A 4 -9.76 1.55 8.29
C ILE A 4 -8.53 2.45 8.39
N GLY A 5 -8.08 2.76 9.61
CA GLY A 5 -6.81 3.46 9.85
C GLY A 5 -5.61 2.69 9.28
N ALA A 6 -5.55 1.37 9.51
CA ALA A 6 -4.49 0.52 8.97
C ALA A 6 -4.49 0.50 7.43
N PHE A 7 -5.67 0.35 6.79
CA PHE A 7 -5.80 0.42 5.34
C PHE A 7 -5.40 1.78 4.75
N CYS A 8 -5.77 2.86 5.42
CA CYS A 8 -5.38 4.20 5.02
C CYS A 8 -3.86 4.33 5.06
N LEU A 9 -3.23 3.86 6.14
CA LEU A 9 -1.78 3.91 6.30
C LEU A 9 -1.05 3.11 5.20
N THR A 10 -1.52 1.89 4.88
CA THR A 10 -0.95 1.10 3.78
C THR A 10 -1.12 1.74 2.41
N THR A 11 -2.24 2.45 2.18
CA THR A 11 -2.47 3.22 0.94
C THR A 11 -1.49 4.37 0.81
N TRP A 12 -1.28 5.14 1.88
CA TRP A 12 -0.29 6.23 1.90
C TRP A 12 1.14 5.70 1.72
N LEU A 13 1.44 4.53 2.30
CA LEU A 13 2.74 3.87 2.17
C LEU A 13 3.00 3.43 0.72
N ALA A 14 2.01 2.85 0.05
CA ALA A 14 2.09 2.48 -1.34
C ALA A 14 2.26 3.69 -2.28
N ALA A 15 1.61 4.81 -1.98
CA ALA A 15 1.82 6.06 -2.69
C ALA A 15 3.25 6.59 -2.51
N ALA A 16 3.80 6.52 -1.29
CA ALA A 16 5.19 6.89 -1.03
C ALA A 16 6.17 5.98 -1.81
N ILE A 17 5.90 4.67 -1.87
CA ILE A 17 6.73 3.72 -2.64
C ILE A 17 6.74 4.08 -4.13
N LEU A 18 5.59 4.45 -4.72
CA LEU A 18 5.55 4.90 -6.11
C LEU A 18 6.29 6.23 -6.30
N TYR A 19 6.11 7.16 -5.37
CA TYR A 19 6.75 8.46 -5.43
C TYR A 19 8.28 8.35 -5.38
N PHE A 20 8.84 7.54 -4.48
CA PHE A 20 10.29 7.35 -4.42
C PHE A 20 10.81 6.36 -5.46
N GLY A 21 10.00 5.38 -5.87
CA GLY A 21 10.36 4.34 -6.82
C GLY A 21 10.38 4.79 -8.28
N GLN A 22 9.69 5.89 -8.63
CA GLN A 22 9.65 6.47 -9.98
C GLN A 22 9.35 5.43 -11.07
N HIS A 23 10.35 5.06 -11.88
CA HIS A 23 10.21 4.13 -13.00
C HIS A 23 10.62 2.67 -12.66
N SER A 24 10.97 2.39 -11.41
CA SER A 24 11.35 1.04 -10.99
C SER A 24 10.14 0.11 -10.98
N VAL A 25 10.12 -0.83 -11.92
CA VAL A 25 9.06 -1.87 -12.03
C VAL A 25 8.93 -2.67 -10.73
N ALA A 26 10.05 -2.93 -10.05
CA ALA A 26 10.05 -3.61 -8.76
C ALA A 26 9.30 -2.81 -7.69
N MET A 27 9.50 -1.49 -7.63
CA MET A 27 8.81 -0.61 -6.66
C MET A 27 7.33 -0.47 -7.00
N ILE A 28 6.96 -0.46 -8.29
CA ILE A 28 5.56 -0.47 -8.72
C ILE A 28 4.87 -1.76 -8.27
N ALA A 29 5.50 -2.92 -8.49
CA ALA A 29 4.98 -4.19 -8.03
C ALA A 29 4.85 -4.23 -6.50
N LEU A 30 5.87 -3.74 -5.78
CA LEU A 30 5.88 -3.68 -4.32
C LEU A 30 4.77 -2.76 -3.77
N SER A 31 4.53 -1.61 -4.41
CA SER A 31 3.40 -0.72 -4.07
C SER A 31 2.05 -1.43 -4.18
N GLY A 32 1.85 -2.21 -5.26
CA GLY A 32 0.66 -3.03 -5.44
C GLY A 32 0.49 -4.04 -4.30
N VAL A 33 1.55 -4.77 -3.95
CA VAL A 33 1.55 -5.74 -2.83
C VAL A 33 1.16 -5.06 -1.52
N VAL A 34 1.68 -3.86 -1.25
CA VAL A 34 1.39 -3.12 -0.02
C VAL A 34 -0.07 -2.69 0.05
N VAL A 35 -0.67 -2.21 -1.04
CA VAL A 35 -2.11 -1.88 -1.10
C VAL A 35 -2.99 -3.11 -0.96
N PHE A 36 -2.68 -4.21 -1.66
CA PHE A 36 -3.48 -5.43 -1.59
C PHE A 36 -3.37 -6.12 -0.23
N GLY A 37 -2.19 -6.13 0.38
CA GLY A 37 -2.02 -6.58 1.76
C GLY A 37 -2.78 -5.70 2.75
N GLY A 38 -2.78 -4.38 2.53
CA GLY A 38 -3.62 -3.44 3.27
C GLY A 38 -5.11 -3.72 3.14
N PHE A 39 -5.58 -4.09 1.94
CA PHE A 39 -6.96 -4.45 1.70
C PHE A 39 -7.37 -5.73 2.44
N ASP A 40 -6.46 -6.70 2.57
CA ASP A 40 -6.71 -7.91 3.35
C ASP A 40 -6.98 -7.62 4.85
N LEU A 41 -6.37 -6.57 5.41
CA LEU A 41 -6.63 -6.11 6.79
C LEU A 41 -8.08 -5.64 7.02
N LEU A 42 -8.82 -5.31 5.95
CA LEU A 42 -10.22 -4.94 6.02
C LEU A 42 -11.16 -6.15 6.12
N ARG A 43 -10.70 -7.36 5.80
CA ARG A 43 -11.51 -8.58 5.94
C ARG A 43 -11.83 -8.82 7.41
N PRO A 44 -13.10 -9.15 7.78
CA PRO A 44 -13.54 -9.37 9.16
C PRO A 44 -12.62 -10.23 10.02
#